data_AF-A0A7S0MYA2-F1
#
_entry.id   AF-A0A7S0MYA2-F1
#
_cell.length_a   1.000
_cell.length_b   1.000
_cell.length_c   1.000
_cell.angle_alpha   90.00
_cell.angle_beta   90.00
_cell.angle_gamma   90.00
#
_symmetry.space_group_name_H-M   'P 1'
#
loop_
_entity.id
_entity.type
_entity.pdbx_description
1 polymer ?
#
loop_
_entity_poly.entity_id
_entity_poly.type
_entity_poly.pdbx_seq_one_letter_code
_entity_poly.pdbx_strand_id
1 'polypeptide(L)'
;CRHWRANHDAFLTQLKVSTNTGDAGLQILLHRFPALTSLNLTDVAVSDGEGMQTLKRLTALTSLNLSSSSNDSNSKVGHCTTPNMQQGMANRRVHALARLTTLVSLDLSNTSDMTDEGVRA
;
A
#
# COMPACT_ATOMS: atom_id res chain seq x y z
N CYS A 1 -3.59 -10.47 -28.61
CA CYS A 1 -3.51 -9.22 -29.41
C CYS A 1 -3.03 -8.05 -28.51
N ARG A 2 -1.98 -7.30 -28.91
CA ARG A 2 -1.37 -6.23 -28.08
C ARG A 2 -2.35 -5.06 -27.79
N HIS A 3 -3.27 -4.80 -28.72
CA HIS A 3 -4.26 -3.72 -28.63
C HIS A 3 -5.26 -3.92 -27.47
N TRP A 4 -5.70 -5.17 -27.25
CA TRP A 4 -6.61 -5.49 -26.14
C TRP A 4 -5.94 -5.28 -24.78
N ARG A 5 -4.66 -5.66 -24.63
CA ARG A 5 -3.93 -5.47 -23.36
C ARG A 5 -3.77 -4.00 -23.01
N ALA A 6 -3.39 -3.16 -23.98
CA ALA A 6 -3.24 -1.73 -23.74
C ALA A 6 -4.58 -1.08 -23.34
N ASN A 7 -5.67 -1.42 -24.02
CA ASN A 7 -7.01 -0.95 -23.63
C ASN A 7 -7.41 -1.47 -22.25
N HIS A 8 -7.30 -2.78 -22.03
CA HIS A 8 -7.60 -3.40 -20.74
C HIS A 8 -6.85 -2.71 -19.58
N ASP A 9 -5.54 -2.51 -19.74
CA ASP A 9 -4.70 -1.90 -18.71
C ASP A 9 -5.04 -0.42 -18.47
N ALA A 10 -5.51 0.30 -19.51
CA ALA A 10 -5.97 1.68 -19.41
C ALA A 10 -7.37 1.84 -18.77
N PHE A 11 -8.22 0.80 -18.83
CA PHE A 11 -9.58 0.83 -18.28
C PHE A 11 -9.71 0.08 -16.94
N LEU A 12 -8.66 -0.59 -16.47
CA LEU A 12 -8.70 -1.31 -15.21
C LEU A 12 -8.70 -0.33 -14.03
N THR A 13 -9.84 -0.22 -13.37
CA THR A 13 -10.07 0.70 -12.24
C THR A 13 -9.99 0.00 -10.88
N GLN A 14 -10.15 -1.32 -10.84
CA GLN A 14 -10.12 -2.09 -9.60
C GLN A 14 -9.10 -3.23 -9.68
N LEU A 15 -8.26 -3.33 -8.65
CA LEU A 15 -7.28 -4.39 -8.52
C LEU A 15 -7.24 -4.94 -7.10
N LYS A 16 -7.25 -6.28 -6.99
CA LYS A 16 -6.93 -7.00 -5.75
C LYS A 16 -5.63 -7.75 -5.96
N VAL A 17 -4.67 -7.52 -5.07
CA VAL A 17 -3.40 -8.25 -4.96
C VAL A 17 -3.46 -8.99 -3.65
N SER A 18 -3.37 -10.32 -3.71
CA SER A 18 -3.36 -11.21 -2.54
C SER A 18 -2.18 -12.19 -2.59
N THR A 19 -1.17 -11.85 -3.40
CA THR A 19 0.07 -12.59 -3.53
C THR A 19 1.15 -11.92 -2.68
N ASN A 20 2.18 -12.67 -2.28
CA ASN A 20 3.36 -12.13 -1.58
C ASN A 20 4.21 -11.25 -2.53
N THR A 21 3.60 -10.21 -3.05
CA THR A 21 4.15 -9.28 -4.03
C THR A 21 4.81 -8.16 -3.24
N GLY A 22 6.13 -8.24 -3.09
CA GLY A 22 6.90 -7.15 -2.50
C GLY A 22 6.86 -5.87 -3.34
N ASP A 23 7.47 -4.81 -2.82
CA ASP A 23 7.47 -3.46 -3.38
C ASP A 23 7.77 -3.37 -4.89
N ALA A 24 8.73 -4.15 -5.38
CA ALA A 24 9.10 -4.15 -6.79
C ALA A 24 7.96 -4.66 -7.68
N GLY A 25 7.23 -5.68 -7.24
CA GLY A 25 6.06 -6.18 -7.95
C GLY A 25 4.90 -5.19 -7.89
N LEU A 26 4.72 -4.52 -6.75
CA LEU A 26 3.74 -3.45 -6.59
C LEU A 26 4.02 -2.29 -7.56
N GLN A 27 5.28 -1.86 -7.67
CA GLN A 27 5.73 -0.83 -8.61
C GLN A 27 5.36 -1.14 -10.06
N ILE A 28 5.66 -2.37 -10.50
CA ILE A 28 5.37 -2.80 -11.87
C ILE A 28 3.85 -2.80 -12.12
N LEU A 29 3.05 -3.30 -11.17
CA LEU A 29 1.60 -3.33 -11.29
C LEU A 29 1.00 -1.92 -11.36
N LEU A 30 1.44 -1.02 -10.47
CA LEU A 30 0.91 0.33 -10.40
C LEU A 30 1.34 1.21 -11.57
N HIS A 31 2.51 0.95 -12.16
CA HIS A 31 2.90 1.59 -13.42
C HIS A 31 2.07 1.09 -14.62
N ARG A 32 1.58 -0.14 -14.55
CA ARG A 32 0.79 -0.75 -15.63
C ARG A 32 -0.67 -0.30 -15.64
N PHE A 33 -1.25 0.02 -14.48
CA PHE A 33 -2.67 0.35 -14.33
C PHE A 33 -2.87 1.80 -13.84
N PRO A 34 -2.70 2.81 -14.72
CA PRO A 34 -2.75 4.22 -14.32
C PRO A 34 -4.15 4.72 -13.95
N ALA A 35 -5.21 4.00 -14.32
CA ALA A 35 -6.61 4.37 -14.08
C ALA A 35 -7.20 3.76 -12.79
N LEU A 36 -6.37 3.20 -11.91
CA LEU A 36 -6.83 2.58 -10.66
C LEU A 36 -7.52 3.59 -9.75
N THR A 37 -8.75 3.26 -9.37
CA THR A 37 -9.55 3.99 -8.38
C THR A 37 -9.80 3.17 -7.12
N SER A 38 -9.62 1.84 -7.17
CA SER A 38 -9.71 0.95 -6.02
C SER A 38 -8.59 -0.07 -6.01
N LEU A 39 -7.87 -0.17 -4.89
CA LEU A 39 -6.78 -1.11 -4.71
C LEU A 39 -6.91 -1.86 -3.39
N ASN A 40 -6.84 -3.19 -3.46
CA ASN A 40 -6.81 -4.05 -2.29
C ASN A 40 -5.47 -4.80 -2.25
N LEU A 41 -4.70 -4.58 -1.18
CA LEU A 41 -3.40 -5.18 -0.87
C LEU A 41 -3.46 -6.00 0.43
N THR A 42 -4.62 -6.60 0.72
CA THR A 42 -4.78 -7.44 1.91
C THR A 42 -3.73 -8.56 1.91
N ASP A 43 -3.05 -8.78 3.02
CA ASP A 43 -1.98 -9.78 3.19
C ASP A 43 -0.77 -9.60 2.23
N VAL A 44 -0.56 -8.39 1.70
CA VAL A 44 0.61 -8.08 0.87
C VAL A 44 1.73 -7.47 1.74
N ALA A 45 2.95 -7.98 1.57
CA ALA A 45 4.15 -7.43 2.19
C ALA A 45 4.59 -6.12 1.48
N VAL A 46 4.00 -4.99 1.89
CA VAL A 46 4.36 -3.65 1.38
C VAL A 46 5.26 -2.97 2.39
N SER A 47 6.47 -2.59 1.98
CA SER A 47 7.39 -1.84 2.82
C SER A 47 7.06 -0.34 2.84
N ASP A 48 7.49 0.32 3.92
CA ASP A 48 7.27 1.75 4.16
C ASP A 48 8.16 2.64 3.28
N GLY A 49 9.09 2.03 2.55
CA GLY A 49 9.98 2.69 1.60
C GLY A 49 9.35 2.79 0.22
N GLU A 50 9.69 1.86 -0.67
CA GLU A 50 9.36 1.97 -2.09
C GLU A 50 7.89 1.68 -2.39
N GLY A 51 7.31 0.68 -1.73
CA GLY A 51 5.90 0.31 -1.90
C GLY A 51 4.97 1.49 -1.58
N MET A 52 5.18 2.14 -0.44
CA MET A 52 4.39 3.29 -0.03
C MET A 52 4.62 4.54 -0.90
N GLN A 53 5.84 4.81 -1.36
CA GLN A 53 6.10 5.91 -2.31
C GLN A 53 5.38 5.71 -3.64
N THR A 54 5.21 4.46 -4.06
CA THR A 54 4.46 4.12 -5.27
C THR A 54 2.98 4.40 -5.10
N LEU A 55 2.39 4.03 -3.95
CA LEU A 55 0.98 4.29 -3.63
C LEU A 55 0.64 5.78 -3.66
N LYS A 56 1.53 6.66 -3.20
CA LYS A 56 1.35 8.13 -3.27
C LYS A 56 1.09 8.67 -4.67
N ARG A 57 1.53 7.96 -5.71
CA ARG A 57 1.39 8.41 -7.10
C ARG A 57 -0.01 8.12 -7.66
N LEU A 58 -0.83 7.34 -6.96
CA LEU A 58 -2.18 6.97 -7.37
C LEU A 58 -3.18 8.06 -6.94
N THR A 59 -3.07 9.24 -7.52
CA THR A 59 -3.92 10.39 -7.15
C THR A 59 -5.40 10.22 -7.49
N ALA A 60 -5.76 9.23 -8.31
CA ALA A 60 -7.14 8.88 -8.63
C ALA A 60 -7.74 7.83 -7.68
N LEU A 61 -6.97 7.34 -6.70
CA LEU A 61 -7.40 6.27 -5.82
C LEU A 61 -8.44 6.75 -4.79
N THR A 62 -9.62 6.16 -4.85
CA THR A 62 -10.75 6.46 -3.96
C THR A 62 -10.92 5.43 -2.84
N SER A 63 -10.40 4.21 -3.05
CA SER A 63 -10.50 3.11 -2.10
C SER A 63 -9.16 2.36 -2.00
N LEU A 64 -8.63 2.24 -0.77
CA LEU A 64 -7.42 1.49 -0.48
C LEU A 64 -7.66 0.53 0.69
N ASN A 65 -7.33 -0.75 0.51
CA ASN A 65 -7.30 -1.73 1.59
C ASN A 65 -5.87 -2.25 1.79
N LEU A 66 -5.31 -2.02 2.97
CA LEU A 66 -4.00 -2.51 3.42
C LEU A 66 -4.14 -3.43 4.65
N SER A 67 -5.30 -4.07 4.81
CA SER A 67 -5.55 -4.92 5.97
C SER A 67 -4.57 -6.09 6.03
N SER A 68 -4.07 -6.39 7.24
CA SER A 68 -3.07 -7.45 7.44
C SER A 68 -1.79 -7.35 6.59
N SER A 69 -1.48 -6.19 5.99
CA SER A 69 -0.23 -5.98 5.25
C SER A 69 0.94 -5.83 6.24
N SER A 70 1.71 -6.90 6.46
CA SER A 70 2.90 -6.87 7.31
C SER A 70 4.08 -6.19 6.59
N ASN A 71 4.86 -5.41 7.33
CA ASN A 71 6.10 -4.79 6.82
C ASN A 71 7.30 -5.76 6.89
N ASP A 72 7.07 -7.04 7.18
CA ASP A 72 8.08 -8.06 7.43
C ASP A 72 8.81 -8.46 6.14
N SER A 73 9.50 -7.51 5.53
CA SER A 73 10.58 -7.78 4.58
C SER A 73 11.81 -8.37 5.31
N ASN A 74 11.74 -8.63 6.62
CA ASN A 74 12.86 -9.12 7.38
C ASN A 74 12.48 -10.08 8.52
N SER A 75 12.29 -11.36 8.18
CA SER A 75 12.45 -12.47 9.15
C SER A 75 13.91 -12.68 9.63
N LYS A 76 14.72 -11.61 9.67
CA LYS A 76 16.09 -11.56 10.20
C LYS A 76 16.42 -10.25 10.93
N VAL A 77 15.46 -9.57 11.56
CA VAL A 77 15.80 -8.79 12.78
C VAL A 77 15.22 -9.54 13.96
N GLY A 78 16.09 -10.26 14.68
CA GLY A 78 15.72 -10.84 15.96
C GLY A 78 15.15 -9.76 16.87
N HIS A 79 14.05 -10.08 17.54
CA HIS A 79 13.60 -9.47 18.80
C HIS A 79 14.15 -8.06 19.08
N CYS A 80 13.71 -7.05 18.32
CA CYS A 80 13.86 -5.66 18.75
C CYS A 80 12.56 -5.21 19.41
N THR A 81 12.45 -5.52 20.70
CA THR A 81 11.40 -5.16 21.65
C THR A 81 11.41 -3.66 22.02
N THR A 82 11.62 -2.76 21.06
CA THR A 82 11.51 -1.31 21.29
C THR A 82 10.27 -0.74 20.59
N PRO A 83 9.12 -0.62 21.30
CA PRO A 83 7.87 -0.16 20.69
C PRO A 83 8.00 1.19 19.98
N ASN A 84 8.90 2.07 20.45
CA ASN A 84 9.06 3.44 19.93
C ASN A 84 9.55 3.52 18.47
N MET A 85 10.31 2.55 17.96
CA MET A 85 10.79 2.57 16.56
C MET A 85 9.73 2.04 15.58
N GLN A 86 8.97 1.02 15.98
CA GLN A 86 7.87 0.51 15.17
C GLN A 86 6.76 1.57 15.03
N GLN A 87 6.48 2.33 16.10
CA GLN A 87 5.52 3.46 16.03
C GLN A 87 5.91 4.52 15.00
N GLY A 88 7.19 4.91 14.96
CA GLY A 88 7.66 5.90 13.99
C GLY A 88 7.54 5.43 12.53
N MET A 89 7.63 4.12 12.27
CA MET A 89 7.50 3.55 10.93
C MET A 89 6.04 3.52 10.47
N ALA A 90 5.11 3.07 11.32
CA ALA A 90 3.69 3.10 10.98
C ALA A 90 3.14 4.52 10.79
N ASN A 91 3.58 5.48 11.60
CA ASN A 91 3.17 6.89 11.45
C ASN A 91 3.58 7.47 10.09
N ARG A 92 4.72 7.03 9.53
CA ARG A 92 5.16 7.43 8.18
C ARG A 92 4.27 6.88 7.07
N ARG A 93 3.63 5.72 7.27
CA ARG A 93 2.71 5.10 6.30
C ARG A 93 1.43 5.92 6.14
N VAL A 94 0.78 6.30 7.24
CA VAL A 94 -0.45 7.09 7.18
C VAL A 94 -0.15 8.50 6.66
N HIS A 95 0.94 9.13 7.12
CA HIS A 95 1.41 10.41 6.57
C HIS A 95 1.66 10.35 5.06
N ALA A 96 2.14 9.21 4.57
CA ALA A 96 2.33 9.01 3.16
C ALA A 96 1.00 9.01 2.38
N LEU A 97 -0.01 8.35 2.93
CA LEU A 97 -1.35 8.26 2.35
C LEU A 97 -2.15 9.57 2.46
N ALA A 98 -1.80 10.48 3.38
CA ALA A 98 -2.44 11.80 3.51
C ALA A 98 -2.42 12.65 2.21
N ARG A 99 -1.53 12.32 1.27
CA ARG A 99 -1.45 12.98 -0.05
C ARG A 99 -2.50 12.48 -1.05
N LEU A 100 -3.19 11.39 -0.75
CA LEU A 100 -4.28 10.85 -1.57
C LEU A 100 -5.57 11.59 -1.25
N THR A 101 -5.69 12.83 -1.72
CA THR A 101 -6.84 13.71 -1.43
C THR A 101 -8.18 13.22 -1.98
N THR A 102 -8.16 12.23 -2.87
CA THR A 102 -9.33 11.59 -3.45
C THR A 102 -9.80 10.35 -2.68
N LEU A 103 -9.02 9.92 -1.67
CA LEU A 103 -9.31 8.73 -0.89
C LEU A 103 -10.54 8.95 0.00
N VAL A 104 -11.58 8.15 -0.22
CA VAL A 104 -12.84 8.19 0.55
C VAL A 104 -12.93 6.98 1.48
N SER A 105 -12.27 5.87 1.12
CA SER A 105 -12.26 4.64 1.89
C SER A 105 -10.83 4.16 2.11
N LEU A 106 -10.46 3.95 3.37
CA LEU A 106 -9.17 3.41 3.79
C LEU A 106 -9.39 2.33 4.84
N ASP A 107 -9.01 1.10 4.52
CA ASP A 107 -9.05 -0.03 5.45
C ASP A 107 -7.61 -0.40 5.86
N LEU A 108 -7.37 -0.30 7.17
CA LEU A 108 -6.09 -0.56 7.83
C LEU A 108 -6.22 -1.63 8.91
N SER A 109 -7.31 -2.40 8.90
CA SER A 109 -7.60 -3.41 9.92
C SER A 109 -6.47 -4.44 10.03
N ASN A 110 -6.17 -4.91 11.24
CA ASN A 110 -5.12 -5.91 11.49
C ASN A 110 -3.72 -5.52 11.00
N THR A 111 -3.44 -4.23 10.85
CA THR A 111 -2.05 -3.77 10.70
C THR A 111 -1.42 -3.69 12.10
N SER A 112 -0.54 -4.65 12.41
CA SER A 112 0.03 -4.84 13.76
C SER A 112 0.96 -3.72 14.23
N ASP A 113 1.31 -2.77 13.35
CA ASP A 113 2.29 -1.71 13.65
C ASP A 113 1.67 -0.32 13.89
N MET A 114 0.36 -0.11 13.72
CA MET A 114 -0.22 1.24 13.76
C MET A 114 -0.66 1.67 15.17
N THR A 115 -0.18 2.84 15.61
CA THR A 115 -0.68 3.55 16.80
C THR A 115 -1.49 4.78 16.46
N ASP A 116 -2.32 5.20 17.42
CA ASP A 116 -3.24 6.35 17.36
C ASP A 116 -2.56 7.69 16.99
N GLU A 117 -1.24 7.80 17.13
CA GLU A 117 -0.49 9.01 16.77
C GLU A 117 -0.34 9.17 15.24
N GLY A 118 -0.29 8.07 14.48
CA GLY A 118 -0.17 8.08 13.03
C GLY A 118 -1.44 8.52 12.29
N VAL A 119 -2.60 8.35 12.92
CA VAL A 119 -3.91 8.73 12.37
C VAL A 119 -4.25 10.19 12.68
N ARG A 120 -3.56 10.82 13.64
CA ARG A 120 -3.65 12.26 13.95
C ARG A 120 -2.84 13.06 12.92
N ALA A 121 -3.29 13.04 11.67
CA ALA A 121 -2.87 14.02 10.67
C ALA A 121 -3.38 15.42 11.02
#